data_AF-A0A943FEV3-F1
#
_entry.id   AF-A0A943FEV3-F1
#
_cell.length_a   1.000
_cell.length_b   1.000
_cell.length_c   1.000
_cell.angle_alpha   90.00
_cell.angle_beta   90.00
_cell.angle_gamma   90.00
#
_symmetry.space_group_name_H-M   'P 1'
#
loop_
_entity.id
_entity.type
_entity.pdbx_description
1 polymer ?
#
loop_
_entity_poly.entity_id
_entity_poly.type
_entity_poly.pdbx_seq_one_letter_code
_entity_poly.pdbx_strand_id
1 'polypeptide(L)'
;MNKKKLLALVLAALMSVSGLTIAFADGTVPAGSAPAAAMKSSGDAVTVTDAAGLAAALEAGGTVILGSDISMDTRYDISIQKDVVLDLNGYTITKSYGDSNHYLFVIEGGSLTVEESKGNGRIEATDEEYGYGIQLRGSGSSFELRSGTIQTTQETVDIYGAALNSSVKISGGTLISTKDSVLGVRGSGTAVQITGGEMTSGGQRGVYISGFYGGTDSIQFTMTGGKLTHSGGINGAIQLAQNATVTIGGTAEIESTDKAVLVQSNAILNIEGGKLTSSDTDTSSVIRCTDNSTTNISGGTFSGRYGVDTGGTASVNISGGTFDAYTTFFPSILGNPSIQITGGKFKDDISQYFPDQKMPAPEVTVTFSDSDGVLTLTADAFHRLTEAKIASYQWYKNGIMLDGETGTTLTVDGYATYSVVVQAEYKNMTSERTVVYDYREAVPEPPDSEESGDREYGDYYGNEKWDEVKKEIAKLIEDEEFGETIEMSATGLPYFPSSVARALKGYDITLEVRKNGVTYKVNGLEIGSIDKIWYEFEELETELLTETPGDEEDSSKPADENKTNPSTGR
;
A
#
# COMPACT_ATOMS: atom_id res chain seq x y z
N MET A 1 -36.19 -3.19 10.43
CA MET A 1 -36.08 -3.87 9.12
C MET A 1 -34.77 -3.43 8.51
N ASN A 2 -33.74 -4.26 8.65
CA ASN A 2 -32.34 -3.81 8.65
C ASN A 2 -31.67 -4.01 7.28
N LYS A 3 -30.77 -3.08 6.94
CA LYS A 3 -30.08 -2.91 5.64
C LYS A 3 -29.31 -4.13 5.12
N LYS A 4 -29.25 -5.24 5.86
CA LYS A 4 -28.54 -6.48 5.48
C LYS A 4 -29.31 -7.40 4.52
N LYS A 5 -30.64 -7.26 4.36
CA LYS A 5 -31.38 -8.04 3.32
C LYS A 5 -31.29 -7.47 1.90
N LEU A 6 -30.69 -6.29 1.72
CA LEU A 6 -30.49 -5.71 0.39
C LEU A 6 -29.13 -6.10 -0.22
N LEU A 7 -28.11 -6.39 0.60
CA LEU A 7 -26.76 -6.72 0.12
C LEU A 7 -26.61 -8.21 -0.25
N ALA A 8 -27.26 -9.10 0.50
CA ALA A 8 -27.30 -10.53 0.17
C ALA A 8 -28.16 -10.85 -1.08
N LEU A 9 -29.03 -9.94 -1.51
CA LEU A 9 -29.78 -10.09 -2.77
C LEU A 9 -28.97 -9.63 -4.00
N VAL A 10 -27.86 -8.91 -3.81
CA VAL A 10 -27.03 -8.38 -4.90
C VAL A 10 -25.76 -9.21 -5.10
N LEU A 11 -25.24 -9.88 -4.05
CA LEU A 11 -24.01 -10.67 -4.17
C LEU A 11 -24.22 -12.15 -4.54
N ALA A 12 -25.44 -12.68 -4.43
CA ALA A 12 -25.80 -14.01 -4.94
C ALA A 12 -26.38 -13.99 -6.37
N ALA A 13 -26.41 -12.82 -7.03
CA ALA A 13 -26.90 -12.65 -8.41
C ALA A 13 -25.78 -12.58 -9.46
N LEU A 14 -24.50 -12.75 -9.07
CA LEU A 14 -23.36 -12.52 -9.97
C LEU A 14 -22.43 -13.72 -10.17
N MET A 15 -22.67 -14.88 -9.55
CA MET A 15 -21.90 -16.09 -9.87
C MET A 15 -22.80 -17.32 -9.97
N SER A 16 -22.74 -17.95 -11.15
CA SER A 16 -23.45 -19.16 -11.61
C SER A 16 -24.89 -18.95 -12.11
N VAL A 17 -25.04 -18.78 -13.44
CA VAL A 17 -25.84 -19.65 -14.33
C VAL A 17 -25.39 -19.37 -15.78
N SER A 18 -24.41 -20.12 -16.29
CA SER A 18 -24.26 -20.37 -17.73
C SER A 18 -25.11 -21.59 -18.10
N GLY A 19 -26.41 -21.34 -18.24
CA GLY A 19 -27.39 -22.34 -18.64
C GLY A 19 -27.92 -22.03 -20.04
N LEU A 20 -27.41 -22.73 -21.05
CA LEU A 20 -28.05 -22.83 -22.35
C LEU A 20 -29.42 -23.51 -22.18
N THR A 21 -30.51 -22.80 -22.49
CA THR A 21 -31.79 -23.43 -22.81
C THR A 21 -32.26 -22.96 -24.18
N ILE A 22 -32.15 -23.86 -25.15
CA ILE A 22 -32.84 -23.81 -26.42
C ILE A 22 -34.31 -24.19 -26.15
N ALA A 23 -35.24 -23.35 -26.58
CA ALA A 23 -36.65 -23.72 -26.72
C ALA A 23 -37.15 -23.32 -28.11
N PHE A 24 -37.58 -24.32 -28.88
CA PHE A 24 -38.30 -24.20 -30.15
C PHE A 24 -39.81 -24.16 -29.88
N ALA A 25 -40.55 -23.28 -30.58
CA ALA A 25 -41.91 -23.46 -31.15
C ALA A 25 -42.43 -22.07 -31.60
N ASP A 26 -42.54 -21.79 -32.90
CA ASP A 26 -43.63 -22.09 -33.85
C ASP A 26 -44.66 -20.94 -33.96
N GLY A 27 -44.91 -20.48 -35.20
CA GLY A 27 -45.79 -19.35 -35.53
C GLY A 27 -45.37 -18.60 -36.80
N THR A 28 -46.07 -18.89 -37.90
CA THR A 28 -45.81 -18.52 -39.31
C THR A 28 -46.13 -17.06 -39.75
N VAL A 29 -45.15 -16.39 -40.41
CA VAL A 29 -45.12 -15.43 -41.58
C VAL A 29 -46.24 -14.37 -41.86
N PRO A 30 -45.99 -13.19 -42.54
CA PRO A 30 -45.11 -13.02 -43.72
C PRO A 30 -44.25 -11.74 -43.92
N ALA A 31 -43.18 -11.96 -44.69
CA ALA A 31 -42.37 -11.16 -45.62
C ALA A 31 -42.48 -9.61 -45.71
N GLY A 32 -41.31 -8.95 -45.62
CA GLY A 32 -41.10 -7.55 -46.07
C GLY A 32 -39.69 -6.98 -45.83
N SER A 33 -38.71 -7.41 -46.64
CA SER A 33 -37.52 -6.65 -47.12
C SER A 33 -36.71 -5.72 -46.19
N ALA A 34 -35.51 -6.16 -45.76
CA ALA A 34 -34.20 -5.49 -45.85
C ALA A 34 -33.16 -6.33 -45.07
N PRO A 35 -31.88 -6.44 -45.50
CA PRO A 35 -30.91 -7.26 -44.78
C PRO A 35 -30.57 -6.57 -43.45
N ALA A 36 -31.05 -7.15 -42.35
CA ALA A 36 -30.54 -6.86 -41.02
C ALA A 36 -29.08 -7.31 -40.98
N ALA A 37 -28.17 -6.36 -40.73
CA ALA A 37 -26.83 -6.66 -40.29
C ALA A 37 -26.93 -7.61 -39.09
N ALA A 38 -26.32 -8.79 -39.23
CA ALA A 38 -26.33 -9.81 -38.21
C ALA A 38 -25.82 -9.21 -36.89
N MET A 39 -26.63 -9.34 -35.85
CA MET A 39 -26.27 -9.05 -34.47
C MET A 39 -25.08 -9.95 -34.11
N LYS A 40 -23.88 -9.36 -34.11
CA LYS A 40 -22.62 -10.07 -33.85
C LYS A 40 -22.55 -10.38 -32.35
N SER A 41 -22.20 -11.62 -32.04
CA SER A 41 -21.88 -12.14 -30.72
C SER A 41 -20.90 -11.22 -29.97
N SER A 42 -21.08 -11.10 -28.65
CA SER A 42 -20.24 -10.34 -27.72
C SER A 42 -18.83 -10.97 -27.51
N GLY A 43 -18.11 -11.25 -28.59
CA GLY A 43 -16.80 -11.92 -28.52
C GLY A 43 -15.88 -11.80 -29.74
N ASP A 44 -16.30 -11.12 -30.82
CA ASP A 44 -15.41 -10.88 -31.96
C ASP A 44 -14.86 -9.46 -31.93
N ALA A 45 -13.55 -9.31 -32.10
CA ALA A 45 -12.94 -8.00 -32.29
C ALA A 45 -13.57 -7.25 -33.49
N VAL A 46 -13.75 -5.94 -33.33
CA VAL A 46 -14.32 -5.05 -34.34
C VAL A 46 -13.22 -4.18 -34.92
N THR A 47 -12.99 -4.28 -36.23
CA THR A 47 -12.05 -3.39 -36.93
C THR A 47 -12.77 -2.12 -37.37
N VAL A 48 -12.19 -0.95 -37.09
CA VAL A 48 -12.74 0.37 -37.43
C VAL A 48 -11.77 1.17 -38.29
N THR A 49 -12.29 1.90 -39.27
CA THR A 49 -11.48 2.67 -40.25
C THR A 49 -11.89 4.13 -40.37
N ASP A 50 -12.89 4.56 -39.59
CA ASP A 50 -13.37 5.95 -39.59
C ASP A 50 -13.90 6.34 -38.20
N ALA A 51 -14.09 7.64 -38.00
CA ALA A 51 -14.45 8.21 -36.71
C ALA A 51 -15.85 7.76 -36.22
N ALA A 52 -16.82 7.61 -37.12
CA ALA A 52 -18.16 7.17 -36.77
C ALA A 52 -18.18 5.69 -36.34
N GLY A 53 -17.44 4.84 -37.06
CA GLY A 53 -17.25 3.44 -36.71
C GLY A 53 -16.51 3.26 -35.40
N LEU A 54 -15.48 4.06 -35.14
CA LEU A 54 -14.79 4.08 -33.86
C LEU A 54 -15.74 4.47 -32.71
N ALA A 55 -16.47 5.58 -32.84
CA ALA A 55 -17.43 6.02 -31.82
C ALA A 55 -18.45 4.92 -31.48
N ALA A 56 -19.09 4.33 -32.51
CA ALA A 56 -20.06 3.27 -32.33
C ALA A 56 -19.46 2.01 -31.69
N ALA A 57 -18.23 1.63 -32.04
CA ALA A 57 -17.56 0.46 -31.49
C ALA A 57 -17.18 0.66 -30.01
N LEU A 58 -16.68 1.85 -29.64
CA LEU A 58 -16.34 2.18 -28.26
C LEU A 58 -17.58 2.20 -27.35
N GLU A 59 -18.73 2.70 -27.83
CA GLU A 59 -20.01 2.66 -27.11
C GLU A 59 -20.58 1.22 -27.00
N ALA A 60 -20.32 0.39 -28.00
CA ALA A 60 -20.79 -1.00 -28.01
C ALA A 60 -20.06 -1.88 -26.98
N GLY A 61 -18.80 -1.58 -26.68
CA GLY A 61 -17.92 -2.38 -25.81
C GLY A 61 -17.20 -3.51 -26.56
N GLY A 62 -16.27 -4.18 -25.88
CA GLY A 62 -15.47 -5.29 -26.40
C GLY A 62 -14.13 -4.84 -26.98
N THR A 63 -13.53 -5.70 -27.81
CA THR A 63 -12.24 -5.42 -28.46
C THR A 63 -12.44 -4.62 -29.74
N VAL A 64 -11.80 -3.45 -29.83
CA VAL A 64 -11.79 -2.55 -30.98
C VAL A 64 -10.37 -2.50 -31.53
N ILE A 65 -10.20 -2.70 -32.83
CA ILE A 65 -8.90 -2.69 -33.51
C ILE A 65 -8.94 -1.60 -34.58
N LEU A 66 -7.95 -0.71 -34.61
CA LEU A 66 -7.84 0.24 -35.72
C LEU A 66 -7.41 -0.46 -37.01
N GLY A 67 -8.09 -0.14 -38.11
CA GLY A 67 -7.75 -0.62 -39.46
C GLY A 67 -7.12 0.45 -40.36
N SER A 68 -7.13 1.71 -39.92
CA SER A 68 -6.49 2.85 -40.58
C SER A 68 -6.33 4.00 -39.59
N ASP A 69 -5.57 5.02 -39.96
CA ASP A 69 -5.59 6.30 -39.24
C ASP A 69 -7.00 6.92 -39.28
N ILE A 70 -7.38 7.59 -38.18
CA ILE A 70 -8.70 8.20 -38.01
C ILE A 70 -8.54 9.67 -37.62
N SER A 71 -9.15 10.56 -38.39
CA SER A 71 -9.18 12.00 -38.11
C SER A 71 -10.55 12.45 -37.59
N MET A 72 -10.54 13.29 -36.55
CA MET A 72 -11.72 13.92 -35.94
C MET A 72 -11.55 15.44 -35.89
N ASP A 73 -11.96 16.11 -36.96
CA ASP A 73 -11.96 17.58 -37.11
C ASP A 73 -13.31 18.23 -36.72
N THR A 74 -14.28 17.39 -36.38
CA THR A 74 -15.62 17.77 -35.93
C THR A 74 -15.90 17.13 -34.57
N ARG A 75 -16.99 17.57 -33.93
CA ARG A 75 -17.37 17.13 -32.59
C ARG A 75 -17.86 15.67 -32.61
N TYR A 76 -17.24 14.83 -31.78
CA TYR A 76 -17.70 13.48 -31.45
C TYR A 76 -17.78 13.34 -29.92
N ASP A 77 -19.00 13.21 -29.39
CA ASP A 77 -19.23 13.03 -27.95
C ASP A 77 -19.21 11.53 -27.61
N ILE A 78 -18.01 10.94 -27.52
CA ILE A 78 -17.82 9.49 -27.28
C ILE A 78 -17.89 9.17 -25.78
N SER A 79 -18.89 8.38 -25.38
CA SER A 79 -19.09 7.92 -24.00
C SER A 79 -18.90 6.41 -23.87
N ILE A 80 -17.91 5.98 -23.09
CA ILE A 80 -17.57 4.58 -22.84
C ILE A 80 -18.22 4.15 -21.52
N GLN A 81 -19.28 3.35 -21.61
CA GLN A 81 -20.06 2.86 -20.45
C GLN A 81 -19.92 1.34 -20.24
N LYS A 82 -19.11 0.69 -21.08
CA LYS A 82 -18.84 -0.75 -21.06
C LYS A 82 -17.34 -0.97 -21.09
N ASP A 83 -16.93 -2.23 -20.92
CA ASP A 83 -15.52 -2.60 -21.03
C ASP A 83 -15.06 -2.57 -22.49
N VAL A 84 -13.96 -1.86 -22.74
CA VAL A 84 -13.34 -1.71 -24.05
C VAL A 84 -11.85 -2.04 -23.98
N VAL A 85 -11.38 -2.82 -24.94
CA VAL A 85 -9.95 -2.92 -25.26
C VAL A 85 -9.73 -2.30 -26.63
N LEU A 86 -9.01 -1.19 -26.70
CA LEU A 86 -8.63 -0.51 -27.94
C LEU A 86 -7.19 -0.87 -28.31
N ASP A 87 -7.03 -1.68 -29.36
CA ASP A 87 -5.74 -1.91 -30.01
C ASP A 87 -5.54 -0.87 -31.11
N LEU A 88 -4.53 -0.02 -30.92
CA LEU A 88 -4.12 1.00 -31.87
C LEU A 88 -3.54 0.39 -33.15
N ASN A 89 -3.04 -0.85 -33.10
CA ASN A 89 -2.62 -1.65 -34.26
C ASN A 89 -1.70 -0.89 -35.25
N GLY A 90 -0.86 0.01 -34.73
CA GLY A 90 0.08 0.83 -35.48
C GLY A 90 -0.52 2.05 -36.18
N TYR A 91 -1.77 2.37 -35.90
CA TYR A 91 -2.49 3.51 -36.47
C TYR A 91 -2.69 4.64 -35.45
N THR A 92 -3.00 5.82 -35.98
CA THR A 92 -3.19 7.03 -35.19
C THR A 92 -4.64 7.51 -35.20
N ILE A 93 -5.16 7.85 -34.02
CA ILE A 93 -6.37 8.65 -33.86
C ILE A 93 -5.95 10.10 -33.65
N THR A 94 -6.34 11.02 -34.52
CA THR A 94 -6.04 12.46 -34.41
C THR A 94 -7.33 13.26 -34.26
N LYS A 95 -7.53 13.88 -33.10
CA LYS A 95 -8.57 14.90 -32.85
C LYS A 95 -7.98 16.28 -32.97
N SER A 96 -8.34 16.98 -34.04
CA SER A 96 -8.03 18.41 -34.24
C SER A 96 -9.18 19.33 -33.81
N TYR A 97 -10.38 18.79 -33.57
CA TYR A 97 -11.48 19.56 -33.00
C TYR A 97 -11.16 20.02 -31.57
N GLY A 98 -11.11 21.33 -31.36
CA GLY A 98 -10.93 21.97 -30.06
C GLY A 98 -12.24 22.57 -29.53
N ASP A 99 -12.61 22.21 -28.31
CA ASP A 99 -13.65 22.89 -27.53
C ASP A 99 -13.32 22.77 -26.04
N SER A 100 -13.64 23.79 -25.27
CA SER A 100 -13.26 23.86 -23.86
C SER A 100 -13.90 22.69 -23.07
N ASN A 101 -13.08 21.97 -22.30
CA ASN A 101 -13.47 20.77 -21.56
C ASN A 101 -14.08 19.65 -22.44
N HIS A 102 -13.77 19.61 -23.74
CA HIS A 102 -14.19 18.52 -24.63
C HIS A 102 -13.08 17.49 -24.81
N TYR A 103 -13.12 16.46 -23.97
CA TYR A 103 -12.25 15.28 -24.04
C TYR A 103 -12.54 14.44 -25.29
N LEU A 104 -11.52 13.75 -25.80
CA LEU A 104 -11.65 12.81 -26.92
C LEU A 104 -12.49 11.60 -26.53
N PHE A 105 -12.21 11.00 -25.36
CA PHE A 105 -12.99 9.90 -24.81
C PHE A 105 -13.44 10.24 -23.39
N VAL A 106 -14.72 10.00 -23.10
CA VAL A 106 -15.27 10.09 -21.74
C VAL A 106 -15.65 8.69 -21.28
N ILE A 107 -15.07 8.22 -20.20
CA ILE A 107 -15.42 6.95 -19.55
C ILE A 107 -16.44 7.25 -18.46
N GLU A 108 -17.61 6.64 -18.54
CA GLU A 108 -18.75 6.93 -17.65
C GLU A 108 -19.35 5.62 -17.12
N GLY A 109 -18.66 5.02 -16.15
CA GLY A 109 -19.00 3.75 -15.53
C GLY A 109 -18.45 2.51 -16.24
N GLY A 110 -17.81 2.68 -17.40
CA GLY A 110 -17.14 1.61 -18.16
C GLY A 110 -15.63 1.51 -17.89
N SER A 111 -14.94 0.76 -18.75
CA SER A 111 -13.48 0.66 -18.74
C SER A 111 -12.89 0.84 -20.14
N LEU A 112 -11.71 1.46 -20.20
CA LEU A 112 -10.92 1.55 -21.42
C LEU A 112 -9.49 1.07 -21.15
N THR A 113 -9.12 -0.04 -21.79
CA THR A 113 -7.73 -0.48 -21.92
C THR A 113 -7.19 -0.07 -23.28
N VAL A 114 -6.06 0.63 -23.33
CA VAL A 114 -5.34 0.95 -24.57
C VAL A 114 -4.10 0.08 -24.69
N GLU A 115 -3.94 -0.53 -25.86
CA GLU A 115 -2.78 -1.31 -26.25
C GLU A 115 -2.36 -1.02 -27.69
N GLU A 116 -1.13 -1.40 -28.01
CA GLU A 116 -0.50 -1.23 -29.32
C GLU A 116 0.22 -2.53 -29.69
N SER A 117 -0.30 -3.23 -30.71
CA SER A 117 0.17 -4.56 -31.12
C SER A 117 1.16 -4.61 -32.30
N LYS A 118 1.33 -3.52 -33.07
CA LYS A 118 2.19 -3.42 -34.27
C LYS A 118 3.32 -2.38 -34.17
N GLY A 119 3.28 -1.52 -33.17
CA GLY A 119 4.19 -0.40 -32.94
C GLY A 119 3.74 0.90 -33.62
N ASN A 120 4.13 2.03 -33.03
CA ASN A 120 3.87 3.40 -33.49
C ASN A 120 2.43 3.93 -33.41
N GLY A 121 1.44 3.17 -32.96
CA GLY A 121 0.09 3.74 -32.83
C GLY A 121 -0.03 4.77 -31.74
N ARG A 122 -0.89 5.76 -31.99
CA ARG A 122 -1.02 6.97 -31.18
C ARG A 122 -2.47 7.42 -31.04
N ILE A 123 -2.74 8.12 -29.95
CA ILE A 123 -3.93 8.93 -29.74
C ILE A 123 -3.45 10.37 -29.57
N GLU A 124 -3.92 11.28 -30.42
CA GLU A 124 -3.48 12.66 -30.44
C GLU A 124 -4.66 13.62 -30.34
N ALA A 125 -4.64 14.52 -29.36
CA ALA A 125 -5.52 15.67 -29.32
C ALA A 125 -4.69 16.94 -29.58
N THR A 126 -4.78 17.47 -30.80
CA THR A 126 -3.78 18.39 -31.37
C THR A 126 -4.20 19.85 -31.36
N ASP A 127 -5.45 20.16 -31.02
CA ASP A 127 -5.88 21.55 -30.87
C ASP A 127 -5.00 22.28 -29.85
N GLU A 128 -4.52 23.47 -30.22
CA GLU A 128 -3.50 24.17 -29.43
C GLU A 128 -3.97 24.54 -28.03
N GLU A 129 -5.26 24.85 -27.84
CA GLU A 129 -5.78 25.34 -26.57
C GLU A 129 -6.75 24.35 -25.91
N TYR A 130 -7.29 23.39 -26.65
CA TYR A 130 -8.37 22.51 -26.19
C TYR A 130 -8.18 21.04 -26.62
N GLY A 131 -6.93 20.62 -26.79
CA GLY A 131 -6.56 19.23 -27.07
C GLY A 131 -6.61 18.35 -25.82
N TYR A 132 -7.81 18.08 -25.31
CA TYR A 132 -8.05 17.20 -24.16
C TYR A 132 -8.10 15.71 -24.56
N GLY A 133 -7.46 14.85 -23.77
CA GLY A 133 -7.37 13.41 -24.00
C GLY A 133 -8.58 12.64 -23.46
N ILE A 134 -8.37 11.88 -22.39
CA ILE A 134 -9.36 10.95 -21.81
C ILE A 134 -9.87 11.52 -20.49
N GLN A 135 -11.18 11.47 -20.22
CA GLN A 135 -11.74 11.81 -18.92
C GLN A 135 -12.54 10.67 -18.30
N LEU A 136 -12.35 10.43 -17.01
CA LEU A 136 -13.14 9.52 -16.20
C LEU A 136 -14.21 10.30 -15.43
N ARG A 137 -15.48 9.89 -15.56
CA ARG A 137 -16.66 10.48 -14.89
C ARG A 137 -17.51 9.40 -14.27
N GLY A 138 -18.53 9.78 -13.49
CA GLY A 138 -19.46 8.82 -12.88
C GLY A 138 -18.78 7.97 -11.81
N SER A 139 -19.34 6.77 -11.57
CA SER A 139 -18.85 5.84 -10.55
C SER A 139 -18.23 4.61 -11.19
N GLY A 140 -17.06 4.18 -10.73
CA GLY A 140 -16.42 2.93 -11.16
C GLY A 140 -15.72 2.99 -12.52
N SER A 141 -15.50 4.20 -13.07
CA SER A 141 -14.79 4.37 -14.34
C SER A 141 -13.33 3.95 -14.23
N SER A 142 -12.82 3.23 -15.23
CA SER A 142 -11.45 2.75 -15.20
C SER A 142 -10.71 2.94 -16.53
N PHE A 143 -9.42 3.27 -16.43
CA PHE A 143 -8.52 3.41 -17.57
C PHE A 143 -7.24 2.61 -17.34
N GLU A 144 -6.79 1.89 -18.35
CA GLU A 144 -5.52 1.17 -18.36
C GLU A 144 -4.71 1.51 -19.62
N LEU A 145 -3.45 1.92 -19.46
CA LEU A 145 -2.48 2.02 -20.55
C LEU A 145 -1.45 0.89 -20.44
N ARG A 146 -1.43 0.02 -21.44
CA ARG A 146 -0.43 -1.06 -21.56
C ARG A 146 0.71 -0.70 -22.51
N SER A 147 0.40 -0.06 -23.63
CA SER A 147 1.37 0.40 -24.64
C SER A 147 0.74 1.46 -25.56
N GLY A 148 1.52 1.98 -26.51
CA GLY A 148 1.10 3.07 -27.41
C GLY A 148 1.46 4.46 -26.86
N THR A 149 1.13 5.51 -27.62
CA THR A 149 1.36 6.90 -27.21
C THR A 149 0.05 7.66 -27.12
N ILE A 150 -0.17 8.43 -26.05
CA ILE A 150 -1.24 9.43 -25.96
C ILE A 150 -0.58 10.80 -25.82
N GLN A 151 -0.85 11.69 -26.76
CA GLN A 151 -0.27 13.03 -26.81
C GLN A 151 -1.36 14.09 -26.88
N THR A 152 -1.31 15.04 -25.95
CA THR A 152 -2.30 16.09 -25.78
C THR A 152 -1.65 17.46 -25.62
N THR A 153 -2.42 18.51 -25.85
CA THR A 153 -2.03 19.85 -25.40
C THR A 153 -2.46 20.08 -23.97
N GLN A 154 -3.68 19.69 -23.62
CA GLN A 154 -4.25 19.78 -22.27
C GLN A 154 -4.07 18.46 -21.50
N GLU A 155 -4.94 18.16 -20.53
CA GLU A 155 -4.82 16.94 -19.75
C GLU A 155 -4.87 15.68 -20.61
N THR A 156 -3.90 14.78 -20.40
CA THR A 156 -3.85 13.50 -21.13
C THR A 156 -4.88 12.52 -20.59
N VAL A 157 -4.93 12.37 -19.26
CA VAL A 157 -5.98 11.64 -18.55
C VAL A 157 -6.44 12.48 -17.36
N ASP A 158 -7.72 12.81 -17.31
CA ASP A 158 -8.35 13.54 -16.21
C ASP A 158 -9.39 12.67 -15.51
N ILE A 159 -9.48 12.81 -14.19
CA ILE A 159 -10.58 12.28 -13.40
C ILE A 159 -11.41 13.48 -12.98
N TYR A 160 -12.69 13.47 -13.36
CA TYR A 160 -13.58 14.55 -13.03
C TYR A 160 -13.77 14.68 -11.51
N GLY A 161 -13.86 15.91 -11.00
CA GLY A 161 -13.92 16.16 -9.56
C GLY A 161 -15.05 15.44 -8.82
N ALA A 162 -16.18 15.19 -9.48
CA ALA A 162 -17.33 14.48 -8.89
C ALA A 162 -17.33 12.96 -9.16
N ALA A 163 -16.27 12.40 -9.76
CA ALA A 163 -16.17 10.96 -10.01
C ALA A 163 -15.97 10.18 -8.69
N LEU A 164 -16.46 8.94 -8.68
CA LEU A 164 -16.39 8.04 -7.52
C LEU A 164 -15.73 6.73 -7.91
N ASN A 165 -14.87 6.21 -7.05
CA ASN A 165 -14.24 4.89 -7.20
C ASN A 165 -13.55 4.70 -8.56
N SER A 166 -12.92 5.75 -9.08
CA SER A 166 -12.22 5.70 -10.36
C SER A 166 -10.88 4.99 -10.22
N SER A 167 -10.46 4.26 -11.26
CA SER A 167 -9.13 3.64 -11.26
C SER A 167 -8.32 3.93 -12.51
N VAL A 168 -7.03 4.24 -12.35
CA VAL A 168 -6.08 4.40 -13.48
C VAL A 168 -4.90 3.45 -13.29
N LYS A 169 -4.55 2.70 -14.33
CA LYS A 169 -3.38 1.80 -14.34
C LYS A 169 -2.46 2.11 -15.52
N ILE A 170 -1.19 2.37 -15.26
CA ILE A 170 -0.17 2.59 -16.30
C ILE A 170 0.93 1.55 -16.11
N SER A 171 0.99 0.57 -17.00
CA SER A 171 2.02 -0.48 -16.99
C SER A 171 3.07 -0.30 -18.10
N GLY A 172 2.76 0.53 -19.11
CA GLY A 172 3.65 0.87 -20.22
C GLY A 172 3.10 2.02 -21.04
N GLY A 173 3.65 2.20 -22.25
CA GLY A 173 3.28 3.28 -23.16
C GLY A 173 3.81 4.65 -22.76
N THR A 174 3.38 5.67 -23.49
CA THR A 174 3.84 7.06 -23.33
C THR A 174 2.65 7.99 -23.20
N LEU A 175 2.67 8.88 -22.21
CA LEU A 175 1.70 9.96 -22.03
C LEU A 175 2.41 11.32 -22.11
N ILE A 176 1.89 12.24 -22.91
CA ILE A 176 2.51 13.55 -23.15
C ILE A 176 1.45 14.64 -23.05
N SER A 177 1.66 15.62 -22.17
CA SER A 177 0.90 16.88 -22.16
C SER A 177 1.84 18.06 -22.37
N THR A 178 1.54 18.90 -23.35
CA THR A 178 2.44 20.01 -23.73
C THR A 178 2.14 21.34 -23.02
N LYS A 179 0.91 21.56 -22.54
CA LYS A 179 0.48 22.82 -21.89
C LYS A 179 -0.13 22.64 -20.50
N ASP A 180 -0.56 21.43 -20.13
CA ASP A 180 -1.10 21.15 -18.79
C ASP A 180 -0.44 19.89 -18.18
N SER A 181 -1.25 19.08 -17.51
CA SER A 181 -0.83 17.95 -16.70
C SER A 181 -1.01 16.66 -17.49
N VAL A 182 -0.12 15.69 -17.31
CA VAL A 182 -0.34 14.35 -17.87
C VAL A 182 -1.53 13.69 -17.18
N LEU A 183 -1.61 13.80 -15.85
CA LEU A 183 -2.69 13.23 -15.04
C LEU A 183 -3.37 14.28 -14.16
N GLY A 184 -4.70 14.37 -14.25
CA GLY A 184 -5.57 15.00 -13.27
C GLY A 184 -6.21 13.93 -12.37
N VAL A 185 -5.76 13.81 -11.12
CA VAL A 185 -6.24 12.80 -10.17
C VAL A 185 -7.13 13.48 -9.12
N ARG A 186 -8.44 13.28 -9.27
CA ARG A 186 -9.48 13.91 -8.47
C ARG A 186 -10.55 12.87 -8.08
N GLY A 187 -11.68 13.32 -7.57
CA GLY A 187 -12.79 12.45 -7.17
C GLY A 187 -12.62 11.89 -5.76
N SER A 188 -13.51 10.95 -5.41
CA SER A 188 -13.47 10.19 -4.16
C SER A 188 -13.29 8.70 -4.43
N GLY A 189 -12.58 7.99 -3.56
CA GLY A 189 -12.29 6.56 -3.71
C GLY A 189 -11.38 6.25 -4.90
N THR A 190 -10.66 7.26 -5.41
CA THR A 190 -9.83 7.14 -6.60
C THR A 190 -8.53 6.39 -6.30
N ALA A 191 -8.17 5.44 -7.15
CA ALA A 191 -6.92 4.68 -7.07
C ALA A 191 -6.12 4.78 -8.38
N VAL A 192 -4.85 5.17 -8.29
CA VAL A 192 -3.93 5.23 -9.43
C VAL A 192 -2.72 4.34 -9.17
N GLN A 193 -2.37 3.49 -10.13
CA GLN A 193 -1.21 2.59 -10.06
C GLN A 193 -0.34 2.75 -11.30
N ILE A 194 0.93 3.07 -11.10
CA ILE A 194 1.93 3.24 -12.14
C ILE A 194 3.09 2.28 -11.85
N THR A 195 3.23 1.27 -12.71
CA THR A 195 4.30 0.26 -12.61
C THR A 195 5.30 0.38 -13.76
N GLY A 196 4.99 1.16 -14.79
CA GLY A 196 5.83 1.40 -15.96
C GLY A 196 5.35 2.60 -16.77
N GLY A 197 5.90 2.74 -17.98
CA GLY A 197 5.55 3.81 -18.91
C GLY A 197 6.35 5.11 -18.73
N GLU A 198 6.23 5.98 -19.72
CA GLU A 198 6.93 7.27 -19.81
C GLU A 198 5.91 8.41 -19.81
N MET A 199 6.07 9.38 -18.94
CA MET A 199 5.19 10.54 -18.82
C MET A 199 5.98 11.84 -18.98
N THR A 200 5.52 12.75 -19.82
CA THR A 200 6.17 14.06 -20.04
C THR A 200 5.17 15.19 -19.96
N SER A 201 5.46 16.21 -19.13
CA SER A 201 4.64 17.41 -18.97
C SER A 201 5.43 18.70 -19.18
N GLY A 202 4.85 19.62 -19.96
CA GLY A 202 5.29 21.00 -20.11
C GLY A 202 4.44 22.06 -19.39
N GLY A 203 3.36 21.67 -18.69
CA GLY A 203 2.39 22.58 -18.10
C GLY A 203 2.77 23.14 -16.72
N GLN A 204 1.76 23.51 -15.92
CA GLN A 204 1.97 24.10 -14.57
C GLN A 204 2.42 23.09 -13.51
N ARG A 205 2.20 21.80 -13.77
CA ARG A 205 2.51 20.63 -12.95
C ARG A 205 2.47 19.38 -13.84
N GLY A 206 3.15 18.31 -13.47
CA GLY A 206 3.10 17.04 -14.21
C GLY A 206 1.86 16.22 -13.91
N VAL A 207 1.58 16.04 -12.62
CA VAL A 207 0.44 15.31 -12.08
C VAL A 207 -0.20 16.19 -11.00
N TYR A 208 -1.51 16.37 -11.09
CA TYR A 208 -2.29 17.08 -10.08
C TYR A 208 -3.12 16.11 -9.27
N ILE A 209 -2.95 16.10 -7.95
CA ILE A 209 -3.67 15.20 -7.04
C ILE A 209 -4.34 16.04 -5.96
N SER A 210 -5.67 16.03 -5.95
CA SER A 210 -6.43 16.70 -4.89
C SER A 210 -7.80 16.07 -4.73
N GLY A 211 -8.15 15.73 -3.49
CA GLY A 211 -9.52 15.43 -3.14
C GLY A 211 -10.44 16.59 -3.48
N PHE A 212 -11.70 16.27 -3.79
CA PHE A 212 -12.74 17.26 -4.08
C PHE A 212 -13.78 17.25 -2.96
N TYR A 213 -13.97 18.42 -2.34
CA TYR A 213 -14.82 18.66 -1.17
C TYR A 213 -14.36 17.94 0.11
N GLY A 214 -14.65 18.54 1.27
CA GLY A 214 -14.26 18.08 2.62
C GLY A 214 -14.90 16.77 3.08
N GLY A 215 -14.88 15.74 2.24
CA GLY A 215 -15.14 14.35 2.59
C GLY A 215 -13.94 13.71 3.27
N THR A 216 -14.17 12.56 3.90
CA THR A 216 -13.17 11.74 4.59
C THR A 216 -12.49 10.71 3.69
N ASP A 217 -12.91 10.62 2.42
CA ASP A 217 -12.42 9.61 1.49
C ASP A 217 -11.08 10.04 0.88
N SER A 218 -10.13 9.10 0.81
CA SER A 218 -8.78 9.35 0.35
C SER A 218 -8.59 9.04 -1.13
N ILE A 219 -7.79 9.85 -1.84
CA ILE A 219 -7.19 9.47 -3.12
C ILE A 219 -5.93 8.66 -2.82
N GLN A 220 -5.79 7.49 -3.47
CA GLN A 220 -4.60 6.65 -3.40
C GLN A 220 -3.86 6.71 -4.74
N PHE A 221 -2.59 7.12 -4.71
CA PHE A 221 -1.73 7.14 -5.89
C PHE A 221 -0.44 6.39 -5.59
N THR A 222 -0.08 5.42 -6.42
CA THR A 222 1.12 4.61 -6.24
C THR A 222 1.93 4.60 -7.53
N MET A 223 3.23 4.94 -7.44
CA MET A 223 4.18 4.84 -8.53
C MET A 223 5.39 4.01 -8.07
N THR A 224 5.48 2.76 -8.53
CA THR A 224 6.60 1.84 -8.21
C THR A 224 7.56 1.62 -9.38
N GLY A 225 7.24 2.16 -10.55
CA GLY A 225 8.05 2.11 -11.76
C GLY A 225 7.61 3.18 -12.75
N GLY A 226 8.21 3.15 -13.94
CA GLY A 226 8.01 4.18 -14.95
C GLY A 226 8.78 5.48 -14.64
N LYS A 227 8.72 6.41 -15.59
CA LYS A 227 9.41 7.70 -15.51
C LYS A 227 8.46 8.86 -15.77
N LEU A 228 8.55 9.89 -14.92
CA LEU A 228 7.85 11.16 -15.07
C LEU A 228 8.88 12.29 -15.24
N THR A 229 8.82 12.98 -16.38
CA THR A 229 9.64 14.15 -16.68
C THR A 229 8.76 15.39 -16.73
N HIS A 230 9.09 16.41 -15.93
CA HIS A 230 8.41 17.69 -15.93
C HIS A 230 9.39 18.83 -16.16
N SER A 231 9.11 19.68 -17.15
CA SER A 231 9.98 20.80 -17.53
C SER A 231 9.27 22.14 -17.57
N GLY A 232 8.02 22.20 -17.09
CA GLY A 232 7.22 23.42 -17.00
C GLY A 232 7.05 23.88 -15.55
N GLY A 233 6.18 24.89 -15.36
CA GLY A 233 5.57 25.24 -14.07
C GLY A 233 6.50 25.45 -12.87
N ILE A 234 5.89 25.71 -11.71
CA ILE A 234 6.59 25.80 -10.41
C ILE A 234 5.91 24.95 -9.33
N ASN A 235 4.89 24.18 -9.70
CA ASN A 235 4.13 23.35 -8.76
C ASN A 235 4.65 21.90 -8.71
N GLY A 236 5.77 21.65 -9.38
CA GLY A 236 6.49 20.39 -9.38
C GLY A 236 5.92 19.32 -10.33
N ALA A 237 6.68 18.24 -10.49
CA ALA A 237 6.27 17.10 -11.32
C ALA A 237 5.02 16.42 -10.74
N ILE A 238 4.94 16.30 -9.41
CA ILE A 238 3.73 15.85 -8.71
C ILE A 238 3.32 16.92 -7.70
N GLN A 239 2.11 17.44 -7.84
CA GLN A 239 1.47 18.27 -6.82
C GLN A 239 0.38 17.45 -6.13
N LEU A 240 0.45 17.32 -4.80
CA LEU A 240 -0.57 16.67 -4.00
C LEU A 240 -1.10 17.56 -2.87
N ALA A 241 -2.41 17.52 -2.68
CA ALA A 241 -3.13 18.25 -1.65
C ALA A 241 -4.37 17.47 -1.20
N GLN A 242 -5.02 17.93 -0.12
CA GLN A 242 -6.38 17.56 0.32
C GLN A 242 -6.71 16.06 0.26
N ASN A 243 -6.52 15.33 1.36
CA ASN A 243 -6.87 13.90 1.50
C ASN A 243 -6.22 12.96 0.47
N ALA A 244 -5.12 13.37 -0.16
CA ALA A 244 -4.34 12.52 -1.05
C ALA A 244 -3.27 11.75 -0.26
N THR A 245 -3.16 10.45 -0.51
CA THR A 245 -2.01 9.63 -0.11
C THR A 245 -1.27 9.18 -1.36
N VAL A 246 0.00 9.55 -1.46
CA VAL A 246 0.88 9.22 -2.57
C VAL A 246 1.99 8.32 -2.06
N THR A 247 2.23 7.20 -2.74
CA THR A 247 3.35 6.29 -2.46
C THR A 247 4.26 6.19 -3.68
N ILE A 248 5.54 6.50 -3.50
CA ILE A 248 6.57 6.38 -4.54
C ILE A 248 7.59 5.34 -4.07
N GLY A 249 7.85 4.34 -4.91
CA GLY A 249 8.65 3.18 -4.55
C GLY A 249 9.37 2.54 -5.73
N GLY A 250 9.94 1.36 -5.48
CA GLY A 250 10.56 0.53 -6.51
C GLY A 250 11.57 1.28 -7.38
N THR A 251 11.41 1.17 -8.70
CA THR A 251 12.29 1.78 -9.72
C THR A 251 11.68 3.04 -10.34
N ALA A 252 10.73 3.69 -9.67
CA ALA A 252 10.13 4.92 -10.18
C ALA A 252 11.17 6.03 -10.36
N GLU A 253 11.11 6.75 -11.48
CA GLU A 253 11.96 7.91 -11.74
C GLU A 253 11.12 9.18 -11.92
N ILE A 254 11.46 10.24 -11.17
CA ILE A 254 10.82 11.54 -11.28
C ILE A 254 11.90 12.60 -11.49
N GLU A 255 11.83 13.29 -12.62
CA GLU A 255 12.73 14.37 -13.00
C GLU A 255 11.93 15.65 -13.20
N SER A 256 12.32 16.72 -12.51
CA SER A 256 11.68 18.02 -12.60
C SER A 256 12.70 19.14 -12.75
N THR A 257 12.38 20.15 -13.55
CA THR A 257 13.16 21.40 -13.56
C THR A 257 12.92 22.26 -12.32
N ASP A 258 11.83 22.04 -11.60
CA ASP A 258 11.50 22.63 -10.31
C ASP A 258 11.41 21.49 -9.27
N LYS A 259 10.40 21.44 -8.39
CA LYS A 259 10.25 20.36 -7.41
C LYS A 259 9.92 19.04 -8.09
N ALA A 260 10.47 17.94 -7.60
CA ALA A 260 9.94 16.62 -7.96
C ALA A 260 8.54 16.45 -7.36
N VAL A 261 8.36 16.81 -6.09
CA VAL A 261 7.07 16.69 -5.39
C VAL A 261 6.76 17.93 -4.53
N LEU A 262 5.55 18.46 -4.67
CA LEU A 262 4.97 19.52 -3.83
C LEU A 262 3.81 18.96 -3.00
N VAL A 263 4.00 18.85 -1.68
CA VAL A 263 3.04 18.34 -0.71
C VAL A 263 2.38 19.49 0.05
N GLN A 264 1.05 19.53 0.06
CA GLN A 264 0.29 20.64 0.65
C GLN A 264 -0.92 20.14 1.45
N SER A 265 -1.52 21.04 2.24
CA SER A 265 -2.68 20.73 3.10
C SER A 265 -2.42 19.48 3.95
N ASN A 266 -3.41 18.62 4.19
CA ASN A 266 -3.28 17.38 4.95
C ASN A 266 -2.86 16.17 4.11
N ALA A 267 -2.22 16.38 2.95
CA ALA A 267 -1.78 15.28 2.10
C ALA A 267 -0.64 14.47 2.75
N ILE A 268 -0.57 13.19 2.40
CA ILE A 268 0.43 12.24 2.87
C ILE A 268 1.29 11.78 1.69
N LEU A 269 2.60 11.92 1.82
CA LEU A 269 3.59 11.40 0.89
C LEU A 269 4.40 10.29 1.57
N ASN A 270 4.43 9.10 0.98
CA ASN A 270 5.28 7.98 1.39
C ASN A 270 6.32 7.72 0.29
N ILE A 271 7.60 7.77 0.65
CA ILE A 271 8.71 7.42 -0.24
C ILE A 271 9.40 6.16 0.30
N GLU A 272 9.16 5.06 -0.38
CA GLU A 272 9.75 3.74 -0.07
C GLU A 272 10.97 3.43 -0.96
N GLY A 273 11.12 4.15 -2.07
CA GLY A 273 12.11 3.89 -3.11
C GLY A 273 12.10 4.96 -4.20
N GLY A 274 12.63 4.60 -5.37
CA GLY A 274 12.68 5.48 -6.53
C GLY A 274 13.79 6.54 -6.52
N LYS A 275 13.90 7.25 -7.64
CA LYS A 275 14.88 8.33 -7.86
C LYS A 275 14.14 9.63 -8.16
N LEU A 276 14.32 10.63 -7.30
CA LEU A 276 13.67 11.93 -7.41
C LEU A 276 14.72 13.02 -7.62
N THR A 277 14.57 13.79 -8.70
CA THR A 277 15.53 14.83 -9.11
C THR A 277 14.85 16.18 -9.32
N SER A 278 15.41 17.22 -8.73
CA SER A 278 15.15 18.64 -9.04
C SER A 278 16.40 19.22 -9.71
N SER A 279 16.32 19.58 -10.98
CA SER A 279 17.48 20.07 -11.73
C SER A 279 17.75 21.57 -11.55
N ASP A 280 16.82 22.36 -11.00
CA ASP A 280 17.13 23.73 -10.58
C ASP A 280 18.16 23.70 -9.43
N THR A 281 19.31 24.33 -9.71
CA THR A 281 20.47 24.35 -8.83
C THR A 281 20.49 25.53 -7.86
N ASP A 282 19.54 26.46 -7.98
CA ASP A 282 19.58 27.74 -7.28
C ASP A 282 18.55 27.81 -6.17
N THR A 283 17.30 27.45 -6.45
CA THR A 283 16.18 27.74 -5.53
C THR A 283 15.31 26.56 -5.15
N SER A 284 15.23 25.53 -5.99
CA SER A 284 14.26 24.45 -5.81
C SER A 284 14.73 23.34 -4.87
N SER A 285 13.75 22.72 -4.22
CA SER A 285 13.92 21.49 -3.47
C SER A 285 13.39 20.30 -4.26
N VAL A 286 13.93 19.11 -3.99
CA VAL A 286 13.37 17.86 -4.54
C VAL A 286 11.96 17.66 -4.01
N ILE A 287 11.77 17.78 -2.69
CA ILE A 287 10.48 17.73 -2.03
C ILE A 287 10.21 19.06 -1.34
N ARG A 288 9.00 19.61 -1.51
CA ARG A 288 8.53 20.75 -0.73
C ARG A 288 7.26 20.39 0.03
N CYS A 289 7.27 20.58 1.35
CA CYS A 289 6.13 20.31 2.23
C CYS A 289 5.60 21.61 2.83
N THR A 290 4.29 21.83 2.78
CA THR A 290 3.63 23.02 3.36
C THR A 290 2.42 22.65 4.21
N ASP A 291 1.84 23.65 4.89
CA ASP A 291 0.64 23.49 5.71
C ASP A 291 0.80 22.39 6.78
N ASN A 292 -0.17 21.49 6.93
CA ASN A 292 -0.12 20.36 7.88
C ASN A 292 0.14 19.02 7.19
N SER A 293 0.93 19.02 6.11
CA SER A 293 1.21 17.81 5.32
C SER A 293 2.11 16.84 6.07
N THR A 294 2.04 15.56 5.72
CA THR A 294 2.93 14.52 6.27
C THR A 294 3.75 13.89 5.16
N THR A 295 5.07 13.78 5.36
CA THR A 295 5.99 13.10 4.45
C THR A 295 6.79 12.05 5.21
N ASN A 296 6.69 10.79 4.79
CA ASN A 296 7.42 9.66 5.34
C ASN A 296 8.42 9.15 4.31
N ILE A 297 9.69 9.01 4.68
CA ILE A 297 10.76 8.56 3.80
C ILE A 297 11.46 7.36 4.45
N SER A 298 11.31 6.19 3.86
CA SER A 298 12.02 4.96 4.26
C SER A 298 13.05 4.52 3.22
N GLY A 299 13.00 5.07 2.00
CA GLY A 299 13.95 4.76 0.93
C GLY A 299 14.07 5.87 -0.12
N GLY A 300 14.66 5.53 -1.26
CA GLY A 300 14.82 6.41 -2.42
C GLY A 300 16.13 7.19 -2.48
N THR A 301 16.37 7.84 -3.62
CA THR A 301 17.52 8.72 -3.85
C THR A 301 17.05 10.11 -4.27
N PHE A 302 17.60 11.14 -3.62
CA PHE A 302 17.18 12.54 -3.80
C PHE A 302 18.36 13.38 -4.28
N SER A 303 18.22 14.02 -5.44
CA SER A 303 19.27 14.84 -6.06
C SER A 303 18.73 16.21 -6.46
N GLY A 304 19.37 17.28 -6.00
CA GLY A 304 18.99 18.65 -6.32
C GLY A 304 19.71 19.68 -5.45
N ARG A 305 19.29 20.94 -5.49
CA ARG A 305 19.83 21.98 -4.61
C ARG A 305 19.48 21.71 -3.15
N TYR A 306 18.19 21.60 -2.85
CA TYR A 306 17.69 21.22 -1.52
C TYR A 306 17.05 19.83 -1.57
N GLY A 307 17.29 18.97 -0.59
CA GLY A 307 16.62 17.67 -0.49
C GLY A 307 15.14 17.87 -0.13
N VAL A 308 14.89 18.40 1.07
CA VAL A 308 13.54 18.70 1.56
C VAL A 308 13.46 20.16 2.05
N ASP A 309 12.50 20.92 1.50
CA ASP A 309 12.06 22.22 2.01
C ASP A 309 10.74 22.02 2.78
N THR A 310 10.64 22.59 3.97
CA THR A 310 9.45 22.44 4.83
C THR A 310 8.97 23.80 5.33
N GLY A 311 7.66 24.01 5.39
CA GLY A 311 7.05 25.18 6.01
C GLY A 311 5.73 24.85 6.70
N GLY A 312 5.11 25.86 7.33
CA GLY A 312 3.86 25.65 8.05
C GLY A 312 4.05 24.75 9.28
N THR A 313 3.20 23.73 9.44
CA THR A 313 3.27 22.71 10.50
C THR A 313 3.47 21.31 9.91
N ALA A 314 4.16 21.22 8.77
CA ALA A 314 4.38 19.95 8.09
C ALA A 314 5.21 19.00 8.96
N SER A 315 4.93 17.70 8.87
CA SER A 315 5.68 16.64 9.55
C SER A 315 6.49 15.85 8.53
N VAL A 316 7.80 15.73 8.75
CA VAL A 316 8.71 14.94 7.91
C VAL A 316 9.41 13.88 8.76
N ASN A 317 9.15 12.61 8.45
CA ASN A 317 9.71 11.46 9.16
C ASN A 317 10.64 10.70 8.21
N ILE A 318 11.91 10.54 8.59
CA ILE A 318 12.92 9.90 7.74
C ILE A 318 13.55 8.73 8.49
N SER A 319 13.45 7.55 7.93
CA SER A 319 14.01 6.30 8.45
C SER A 319 15.01 5.65 7.50
N GLY A 320 15.12 6.15 6.28
CA GLY A 320 16.04 5.67 5.26
C GLY A 320 16.16 6.62 4.06
N GLY A 321 16.74 6.14 2.97
CA GLY A 321 17.00 6.90 1.74
C GLY A 321 18.39 7.53 1.66
N THR A 322 18.77 7.96 0.45
CA THR A 322 20.05 8.61 0.16
C THR A 322 19.84 10.04 -0.32
N PHE A 323 20.35 11.02 0.42
CA PHE A 323 20.25 12.43 0.10
C PHE A 323 21.58 12.91 -0.51
N ASP A 324 21.59 13.03 -1.84
CA ASP A 324 22.73 13.54 -2.61
C ASP A 324 22.54 15.02 -3.00
N ALA A 325 21.62 15.72 -2.34
CA ALA A 325 21.42 17.16 -2.51
C ALA A 325 22.62 17.98 -2.03
N TYR A 326 22.75 19.24 -2.49
CA TYR A 326 23.78 20.15 -1.99
C TYR A 326 23.54 20.53 -0.53
N THR A 327 22.28 20.77 -0.18
CA THR A 327 21.83 20.95 1.20
C THR A 327 20.67 20.00 1.44
N THR A 328 20.73 19.23 2.52
CA THR A 328 19.74 18.19 2.78
C THR A 328 18.38 18.79 3.16
N PHE A 329 18.39 19.79 4.04
CA PHE A 329 17.18 20.40 4.59
C PHE A 329 17.23 21.92 4.52
N PHE A 330 16.11 22.52 4.12
CA PHE A 330 15.93 23.97 4.13
C PHE A 330 14.60 24.32 4.81
N PRO A 331 14.48 24.20 6.15
CA PRO A 331 13.25 24.53 6.84
C PRO A 331 12.98 26.04 6.80
N SER A 332 11.76 26.40 6.42
CA SER A 332 11.26 27.77 6.44
C SER A 332 11.17 28.29 7.87
N ILE A 333 11.60 29.54 8.07
CA ILE A 333 11.43 30.28 9.33
C ILE A 333 9.97 30.69 9.59
N LEU A 334 9.09 30.54 8.60
CA LEU A 334 7.66 30.84 8.70
C LEU A 334 6.91 29.53 8.96
N GLY A 335 6.72 29.21 10.24
CA GLY A 335 6.04 27.99 10.70
C GLY A 335 6.83 27.26 11.79
N ASN A 336 6.27 26.13 12.24
CA ASN A 336 6.88 25.19 13.18
C ASN A 336 6.82 23.77 12.59
N PRO A 337 7.54 23.48 11.48
CA PRO A 337 7.58 22.13 10.93
C PRO A 337 8.28 21.16 11.91
N SER A 338 7.88 19.89 11.89
CA SER A 338 8.54 18.81 12.63
C SER A 338 9.36 17.97 11.66
N ILE A 339 10.63 17.76 11.96
CA ILE A 339 11.52 16.87 11.22
C ILE A 339 12.12 15.86 12.20
N GLN A 340 11.91 14.57 11.94
CA GLN A 340 12.40 13.47 12.77
C GLN A 340 13.19 12.49 11.92
N ILE A 341 14.46 12.24 12.27
CA ILE A 341 15.37 11.39 11.51
C ILE A 341 15.85 10.22 12.37
N THR A 342 15.65 9.01 11.87
CA THR A 342 16.06 7.75 12.52
C THR A 342 17.00 6.91 11.66
N GLY A 343 17.15 7.25 10.38
CA GLY A 343 18.00 6.54 9.43
C GLY A 343 18.16 7.27 8.11
N GLY A 344 18.99 6.72 7.21
CA GLY A 344 19.31 7.29 5.90
C GLY A 344 20.78 7.61 5.72
N LYS A 345 21.11 8.24 4.59
CA LYS A 345 22.44 8.71 4.22
C LYS A 345 22.40 10.18 3.84
N PHE A 346 23.27 11.00 4.42
CA PHE A 346 23.27 12.45 4.36
C PHE A 346 24.69 13.02 4.26
N LYS A 347 24.85 14.15 3.56
CA LYS A 347 26.11 14.91 3.54
C LYS A 347 26.27 15.83 4.74
N ASP A 348 25.15 16.31 5.28
CA ASP A 348 25.12 17.30 6.35
C ASP A 348 25.13 16.67 7.74
N ASP A 349 25.39 17.50 8.75
CA ASP A 349 25.06 17.14 10.13
C ASP A 349 23.56 17.15 10.36
N ILE A 350 23.01 16.00 10.75
CA ILE A 350 21.58 15.86 11.01
C ILE A 350 21.26 15.72 12.50
N SER A 351 22.24 15.85 13.39
CA SER A 351 22.10 15.60 14.84
C SER A 351 20.95 16.37 15.50
N GLN A 352 20.67 17.58 15.01
CA GLN A 352 19.59 18.44 15.51
C GLN A 352 18.18 17.91 15.21
N TYR A 353 18.04 16.97 14.26
CA TYR A 353 16.76 16.41 13.82
C TYR A 353 16.49 15.02 14.39
N PHE A 354 17.31 14.57 15.33
CA PHE A 354 17.04 13.33 16.04
C PHE A 354 15.86 13.47 17.01
N PRO A 355 15.03 12.43 17.16
CA PRO A 355 14.01 12.38 18.20
C PRO A 355 14.60 12.65 19.58
N ASP A 356 13.96 13.54 20.33
CA ASP A 356 14.40 14.00 21.65
C ASP A 356 15.87 14.49 21.71
N GLN A 357 16.45 14.88 20.56
CA GLN A 357 17.87 15.21 20.40
C GLN A 357 18.81 14.07 20.83
N LYS A 358 18.35 12.82 20.70
CA LYS A 358 19.12 11.61 21.03
C LYS A 358 19.38 10.79 19.78
N MET A 359 20.64 10.40 19.58
CA MET A 359 21.01 9.51 18.49
C MET A 359 20.16 8.22 18.58
N PRO A 360 19.52 7.79 17.47
CA PRO A 360 18.81 6.52 17.42
C PRO A 360 19.70 5.35 17.86
N ALA A 361 19.12 4.32 18.48
CA ALA A 361 19.87 3.13 18.86
C ALA A 361 20.21 2.27 17.63
N PRO A 362 21.34 1.54 17.64
CA PRO A 362 21.61 0.53 16.61
C PRO A 362 20.58 -0.61 16.66
N GLU A 363 20.41 -1.28 15.53
CA GLU A 363 19.72 -2.56 15.45
C GLU A 363 20.70 -3.69 15.76
N VAL A 364 20.26 -4.65 16.57
CA VAL A 364 21.08 -5.77 17.02
C VAL A 364 20.23 -7.03 17.00
N THR A 365 20.73 -8.08 16.36
CA THR A 365 20.17 -9.42 16.39
C THR A 365 21.20 -10.37 16.98
N VAL A 366 20.79 -11.25 17.89
CA VAL A 366 21.66 -12.29 18.45
C VAL A 366 21.21 -13.65 17.92
N THR A 367 22.14 -14.39 17.33
CA THR A 367 21.94 -15.77 16.87
C THR A 367 22.79 -16.73 17.66
N PHE A 368 22.34 -17.99 17.77
CA PHE A 368 23.03 -19.06 18.47
C PHE A 368 23.47 -20.14 17.47
N SER A 369 24.68 -20.66 17.65
CA SER A 369 25.19 -21.81 16.89
C SER A 369 25.95 -22.77 17.79
N ASP A 370 25.91 -24.06 17.42
CA ASP A 370 26.73 -25.13 17.98
C ASP A 370 27.54 -25.73 16.83
N SER A 371 28.86 -25.64 16.92
CA SER A 371 29.79 -26.27 15.97
C SER A 371 30.82 -27.05 16.77
N ASP A 372 30.82 -28.37 16.61
CA ASP A 372 31.74 -29.30 17.28
C ASP A 372 31.76 -29.16 18.82
N GLY A 373 30.61 -28.86 19.44
CA GLY A 373 30.47 -28.70 20.88
C GLY A 373 30.94 -27.35 21.42
N VAL A 374 31.22 -26.39 20.52
CA VAL A 374 31.50 -24.99 20.88
C VAL A 374 30.23 -24.18 20.66
N LEU A 375 29.62 -23.77 21.77
CA LEU A 375 28.40 -22.97 21.77
C LEU A 375 28.75 -21.49 21.59
N THR A 376 28.23 -20.87 20.54
CA THR A 376 28.57 -19.49 20.17
C THR A 376 27.32 -18.64 20.02
N LEU A 377 27.28 -17.50 20.70
CA LEU A 377 26.36 -16.41 20.41
C LEU A 377 27.03 -15.45 19.44
N THR A 378 26.31 -15.01 18.41
CA THR A 378 26.77 -14.01 17.45
C THR A 378 25.82 -12.82 17.48
N ALA A 379 26.35 -11.65 17.84
CA ALA A 379 25.66 -10.37 17.73
C ALA A 379 25.95 -9.76 16.35
N ASP A 380 24.92 -9.70 15.51
CA ASP A 380 24.93 -8.92 14.27
C ASP A 380 24.29 -7.56 14.54
N ALA A 381 25.04 -6.49 14.30
CA ALA A 381 24.59 -5.14 14.59
C ALA A 381 24.85 -4.19 13.43
N PHE A 382 23.87 -3.34 13.16
CA PHE A 382 23.99 -2.26 12.20
C PHE A 382 23.23 -1.03 12.68
N HIS A 383 23.47 0.10 12.03
CA HIS A 383 22.76 1.34 12.33
C HIS A 383 22.04 1.83 11.07
N ARG A 384 20.80 2.32 11.18
CA ARG A 384 20.02 2.81 10.03
C ARG A 384 20.57 4.11 9.43
N LEU A 385 21.25 4.92 10.24
CA LEU A 385 22.12 5.99 9.74
C LEU A 385 23.39 5.38 9.14
N THR A 386 23.61 5.62 7.85
CA THR A 386 24.70 5.01 7.09
C THR A 386 26.08 5.52 7.57
N GLU A 387 26.13 6.73 8.08
CA GLU A 387 27.33 7.38 8.59
C GLU A 387 27.66 7.00 10.04
N ALA A 388 26.74 6.35 10.76
CA ALA A 388 27.00 5.90 12.13
C ALA A 388 27.87 4.64 12.12
N LYS A 389 28.75 4.53 13.12
CA LYS A 389 29.67 3.41 13.27
C LYS A 389 29.30 2.61 14.53
N ILE A 390 29.27 1.28 14.42
CA ILE A 390 29.26 0.41 15.60
C ILE A 390 30.64 0.51 16.28
N ALA A 391 30.66 1.02 17.50
CA ALA A 391 31.88 1.39 18.22
C ALA A 391 32.40 0.25 19.11
N SER A 392 31.51 -0.46 19.79
CA SER A 392 31.88 -1.51 20.75
C SER A 392 30.75 -2.51 20.99
N TYR A 393 31.15 -3.69 21.48
CA TYR A 393 30.29 -4.71 22.05
C TYR A 393 30.76 -4.97 23.48
N GLN A 394 29.84 -5.28 24.38
CA GLN A 394 30.16 -5.77 25.73
C GLN A 394 29.16 -6.85 26.14
N TRP A 395 29.66 -8.04 26.44
CA TRP A 395 28.84 -9.17 26.87
C TRP A 395 28.66 -9.25 28.39
N TYR A 396 27.54 -9.82 28.79
CA TYR A 396 27.15 -10.05 30.18
C TYR A 396 26.56 -11.46 30.33
N LYS A 397 26.77 -12.06 31.50
CA LYS A 397 26.16 -13.32 31.93
C LYS A 397 25.41 -13.09 33.23
N ASN A 398 24.10 -13.36 33.25
CA ASN A 398 23.20 -13.10 34.37
C ASN A 398 23.29 -11.66 34.90
N GLY A 399 23.43 -10.69 33.99
CA GLY A 399 23.61 -9.27 34.32
C GLY A 399 25.00 -8.87 34.80
N ILE A 400 25.95 -9.80 34.92
CA ILE A 400 27.34 -9.54 35.31
C ILE A 400 28.21 -9.36 34.06
N MET A 401 28.96 -8.26 34.00
CA MET A 401 29.88 -7.97 32.90
C MET A 401 30.94 -9.05 32.77
N LEU A 402 31.15 -9.54 31.54
CA LEU A 402 32.24 -10.46 31.21
C LEU A 402 33.45 -9.63 30.74
N ASP A 403 34.46 -9.51 31.60
CA ASP A 403 35.63 -8.68 31.32
C ASP A 403 36.40 -9.19 30.09
N GLY A 404 36.74 -8.29 29.16
CA GLY A 404 37.40 -8.61 27.90
C GLY A 404 36.50 -9.16 26.78
N GLU A 405 35.27 -9.58 27.08
CA GLU A 405 34.32 -10.12 26.09
C GLU A 405 33.66 -8.97 25.29
N THR A 406 34.39 -8.49 24.29
CA THR A 406 34.06 -7.32 23.46
C THR A 406 33.92 -7.63 21.96
N GLY A 407 33.95 -8.91 21.61
CA GLY A 407 33.78 -9.39 20.24
C GLY A 407 32.33 -9.37 19.77
N THR A 408 32.15 -9.53 18.45
CA THR A 408 30.83 -9.79 17.85
C THR A 408 30.30 -11.18 18.22
N THR A 409 31.15 -12.05 18.77
CA THR A 409 30.77 -13.37 19.25
C THR A 409 31.11 -13.55 20.71
N LEU A 410 30.37 -14.44 21.38
CA LEU A 410 30.65 -14.92 22.72
C LEU A 410 30.58 -16.45 22.74
N THR A 411 31.64 -17.10 23.19
CA THR A 411 31.57 -18.54 23.50
C THR A 411 30.92 -18.72 24.87
N VAL A 412 29.91 -19.56 24.94
CA VAL A 412 29.14 -19.81 26.17
C VAL A 412 29.39 -21.23 26.69
N ASP A 413 29.37 -21.39 28.01
CA ASP A 413 29.81 -22.61 28.71
C ASP A 413 28.69 -23.30 29.49
N GLY A 414 27.45 -22.80 29.40
CA GLY A 414 26.29 -23.41 30.04
C GLY A 414 25.09 -22.47 30.12
N TYR A 415 23.96 -23.01 30.58
CA TYR A 415 22.71 -22.29 30.67
C TYR A 415 22.79 -21.05 31.56
N ALA A 416 22.40 -19.92 30.98
CA ALA A 416 22.38 -18.62 31.63
C ALA A 416 21.61 -17.62 30.76
N THR A 417 21.25 -16.49 31.35
CA THR A 417 20.81 -15.32 30.59
C THR A 417 22.04 -14.56 30.13
N TYR A 418 22.27 -14.51 28.83
CA TYR A 418 23.32 -13.70 28.23
C TYR A 418 22.74 -12.40 27.72
N SER A 419 23.51 -11.32 27.73
CA SER A 419 23.13 -10.10 27.03
C SER A 419 24.34 -9.42 26.43
N VAL A 420 24.10 -8.68 25.34
CA VAL A 420 25.11 -7.84 24.71
C VAL A 420 24.62 -6.40 24.71
N VAL A 421 25.49 -5.48 25.14
CA VAL A 421 25.33 -4.04 24.95
C VAL A 421 26.17 -3.65 23.75
N VAL A 422 25.54 -3.07 22.74
CA VAL A 422 26.19 -2.57 21.52
C VAL A 422 26.10 -1.06 21.51
N GLN A 423 27.24 -0.39 21.37
CA GLN A 423 27.30 1.06 21.28
C GLN A 423 27.56 1.51 19.84
N ALA A 424 26.87 2.56 19.41
CA ALA A 424 27.07 3.21 18.14
C ALA A 424 27.50 4.67 18.35
N GLU A 425 28.28 5.19 17.41
CA GLU A 425 28.81 6.54 17.40
C GLU A 425 28.40 7.25 16.10
N TYR A 426 27.94 8.49 16.23
CA TYR A 426 27.76 9.41 15.11
C TYR A 426 28.27 10.79 15.53
N LYS A 427 29.37 11.22 14.91
CA LYS A 427 30.08 12.46 15.27
C LYS A 427 30.44 12.47 16.77
N ASN A 428 29.86 13.39 17.54
CA ASN A 428 30.09 13.53 18.98
C ASN A 428 28.96 12.92 19.83
N MET A 429 28.06 12.17 19.21
CA MET A 429 26.94 11.50 19.88
C MET A 429 27.17 10.00 19.93
N THR A 430 26.63 9.39 20.97
CA THR A 430 26.59 7.93 21.13
C THR A 430 25.17 7.45 21.39
N SER A 431 24.89 6.21 21.02
CA SER A 431 23.68 5.49 21.38
C SER A 431 24.03 4.05 21.70
N GLU A 432 23.12 3.35 22.39
CA GLU A 432 23.33 1.94 22.73
C GLU A 432 22.04 1.12 22.63
N ARG A 433 22.22 -0.19 22.42
CA ARG A 433 21.16 -1.19 22.43
C ARG A 433 21.59 -2.38 23.26
N THR A 434 20.72 -2.82 24.16
CA THR A 434 20.90 -4.09 24.88
C THR A 434 19.99 -5.15 24.27
N VAL A 435 20.53 -6.33 23.96
CA VAL A 435 19.76 -7.51 23.57
C VAL A 435 20.04 -8.64 24.55
N VAL A 436 18.98 -9.29 25.02
CA VAL A 436 19.03 -10.39 25.98
C VAL A 436 18.73 -11.70 25.25
N TYR A 437 19.53 -12.73 25.51
CA TYR A 437 19.37 -14.09 25.02
C TYR A 437 19.37 -15.06 26.19
N ASP A 438 18.26 -15.77 26.38
CA ASP A 438 18.13 -16.79 27.41
C ASP A 438 18.59 -18.15 26.87
N TYR A 439 19.81 -18.55 27.21
CA TYR A 439 20.30 -19.90 26.92
C TYR A 439 19.83 -20.84 28.03
N ARG A 440 18.94 -21.76 27.69
CA ARG A 440 18.36 -22.74 28.62
C ARG A 440 18.43 -24.13 28.02
N GLU A 441 18.26 -25.14 28.87
CA GLU A 441 18.23 -26.54 28.44
C GLU A 441 17.18 -26.73 27.36
N ALA A 442 17.62 -27.25 26.21
CA ALA A 442 16.70 -27.73 25.21
C ALA A 442 15.91 -28.86 25.86
N VAL A 443 14.58 -28.74 25.87
CA VAL A 443 13.70 -29.84 26.31
C VAL A 443 14.09 -31.06 25.45
N PRO A 444 14.41 -32.22 26.06
CA PRO A 444 14.95 -33.35 25.31
C PRO A 444 14.00 -33.73 24.18
N GLU A 445 14.55 -33.90 22.98
CA GLU A 445 13.80 -34.47 21.86
C GLU A 445 13.29 -35.86 22.27
N PRO A 446 12.02 -36.19 22.00
CA PRO A 446 11.52 -37.55 22.20
C PRO A 446 12.35 -38.51 21.34
N PRO A 447 12.56 -39.76 21.79
CA PRO A 447 13.45 -40.70 21.12
C PRO A 447 13.03 -40.92 19.66
N ASP A 448 14.02 -40.85 18.76
CA ASP A 448 13.86 -41.21 17.34
C ASP A 448 13.24 -42.60 17.20
N SER A 449 12.05 -42.64 16.63
CA SER A 449 11.47 -43.87 16.12
C SER A 449 12.16 -44.23 14.81
N GLU A 450 13.21 -45.04 14.88
CA GLU A 450 13.68 -45.81 13.73
C GLU A 450 12.55 -46.77 13.30
N GLU A 451 11.66 -46.30 12.42
CA GLU A 451 11.18 -47.01 11.23
C GLU A 451 10.08 -46.22 10.52
N SER A 452 10.29 -46.05 9.21
CA SER A 452 9.26 -45.85 8.17
C SER A 452 8.68 -44.44 7.96
N GLY A 453 9.23 -43.79 6.92
CA GLY A 453 8.43 -43.35 5.77
C GLY A 453 7.80 -41.95 5.83
N ASP A 454 8.39 -41.03 5.08
CA ASP A 454 7.78 -39.89 4.39
C ASP A 454 6.49 -39.30 5.01
N ARG A 455 6.59 -38.19 5.76
CA ARG A 455 5.47 -37.25 5.97
C ARG A 455 5.87 -35.92 6.63
N GLU A 456 5.58 -34.84 5.89
CA GLU A 456 4.88 -33.61 6.27
C GLU A 456 5.01 -33.09 7.71
N TYR A 457 5.63 -31.90 7.81
CA TYR A 457 5.90 -31.08 8.99
C TYR A 457 4.66 -30.88 9.88
N GLY A 458 4.67 -31.45 11.09
CA GLY A 458 3.58 -31.34 12.06
C GLY A 458 4.07 -31.12 13.48
N ASP A 459 3.65 -29.98 14.04
CA ASP A 459 3.58 -29.56 15.44
C ASP A 459 3.58 -30.71 16.49
N TYR A 460 4.42 -30.62 17.53
CA TYR A 460 4.46 -31.62 18.62
C TYR A 460 3.72 -31.16 19.88
N TYR A 461 2.96 -32.11 20.43
CA TYR A 461 1.96 -32.06 21.51
C TYR A 461 0.64 -31.33 21.22
N GLY A 462 -0.36 -32.11 20.82
CA GLY A 462 -1.76 -31.68 20.72
C GLY A 462 -2.24 -31.25 19.35
N ASN A 463 -1.43 -31.46 18.31
CA ASN A 463 -1.66 -30.96 16.95
C ASN A 463 -3.02 -31.31 16.38
N GLU A 464 -3.47 -32.57 16.39
CA GLU A 464 -4.76 -32.95 15.79
C GLU A 464 -5.91 -32.17 16.43
N LYS A 465 -5.90 -32.05 17.76
CA LYS A 465 -6.94 -31.33 18.49
C LYS A 465 -6.88 -29.81 18.24
N TRP A 466 -5.69 -29.23 18.18
CA TRP A 466 -5.55 -27.80 17.91
C TRP A 466 -5.71 -27.43 16.43
N ASP A 467 -5.38 -28.34 15.53
CA ASP A 467 -5.58 -28.22 14.08
C ASP A 467 -7.04 -28.39 13.72
N GLU A 468 -7.76 -29.30 14.38
CA GLU A 468 -9.22 -29.38 14.31
C GLU A 468 -9.85 -28.06 14.77
N VAL A 469 -9.43 -27.53 15.91
CA VAL A 469 -9.90 -26.22 16.41
C VAL A 469 -9.57 -25.09 15.42
N LYS A 470 -8.35 -25.01 14.89
CA LYS A 470 -7.97 -23.99 13.88
C LYS A 470 -8.75 -24.14 12.57
N LYS A 471 -9.03 -25.37 12.13
CA LYS A 471 -9.87 -25.63 10.95
C LYS A 471 -11.30 -25.20 11.18
N GLU A 472 -11.84 -25.45 12.36
CA GLU A 472 -13.19 -25.04 12.74
C GLU A 472 -13.29 -23.51 12.84
N ILE A 473 -12.30 -22.84 13.45
CA ILE A 473 -12.19 -21.37 13.45
C ILE A 473 -12.12 -20.83 12.01
N ALA A 474 -11.24 -21.38 11.17
CA ALA A 474 -11.09 -20.93 9.79
C ALA A 474 -12.39 -21.10 8.99
N LYS A 475 -13.11 -22.19 9.23
CA LYS A 475 -14.41 -22.45 8.62
C LYS A 475 -15.47 -21.44 9.08
N LEU A 476 -15.58 -21.15 10.38
CA LEU A 476 -16.52 -20.14 10.89
C LEU A 476 -16.20 -18.75 10.33
N ILE A 477 -14.92 -18.42 10.15
CA ILE A 477 -14.50 -17.16 9.51
C ILE A 477 -14.89 -17.15 8.03
N GLU A 478 -14.65 -18.23 7.29
CA GLU A 478 -15.01 -18.36 5.87
C GLU A 478 -16.52 -18.29 5.64
N ASP A 479 -17.30 -18.91 6.53
CA ASP A 479 -18.76 -18.93 6.49
C ASP A 479 -19.41 -17.66 7.10
N GLU A 480 -18.60 -16.70 7.60
CA GLU A 480 -19.03 -15.47 8.31
C GLU A 480 -19.93 -15.72 9.54
N GLU A 481 -19.75 -16.85 10.22
CA GLU A 481 -20.52 -17.28 11.40
C GLU A 481 -19.88 -16.78 12.71
N PHE A 482 -20.24 -15.55 13.11
CA PHE A 482 -19.76 -14.87 14.31
C PHE A 482 -20.73 -14.97 15.50
N GLY A 483 -20.19 -15.07 16.72
CA GLY A 483 -20.91 -15.31 17.98
C GLY A 483 -20.98 -16.78 18.39
N GLU A 484 -20.37 -17.67 17.60
CA GLU A 484 -20.37 -19.12 17.82
C GLU A 484 -19.36 -19.56 18.89
N THR A 485 -19.63 -20.72 19.50
CA THR A 485 -18.78 -21.32 20.55
C THR A 485 -18.26 -22.68 20.12
N ILE A 486 -16.94 -22.83 20.06
CA ILE A 486 -16.26 -24.09 19.82
C ILE A 486 -15.93 -24.73 21.17
N GLU A 487 -16.36 -25.97 21.40
CA GLU A 487 -16.00 -26.73 22.61
C GLU A 487 -14.93 -27.78 22.30
N MET A 488 -13.87 -27.85 23.12
CA MET A 488 -12.82 -28.85 22.93
C MET A 488 -12.29 -29.42 24.25
N SER A 489 -11.80 -30.67 24.22
CA SER A 489 -11.16 -31.33 25.38
C SER A 489 -9.65 -31.28 25.29
N ALA A 490 -9.04 -30.51 26.19
CA ALA A 490 -7.58 -30.41 26.36
C ALA A 490 -7.00 -31.49 27.30
N THR A 491 -7.71 -32.60 27.48
CA THR A 491 -7.15 -33.77 28.20
C THR A 491 -5.87 -34.24 27.52
N GLY A 492 -4.78 -34.28 28.27
CA GLY A 492 -3.44 -34.64 27.78
C GLY A 492 -2.68 -33.51 27.08
N LEU A 493 -3.24 -32.29 26.98
CA LEU A 493 -2.57 -31.15 26.36
C LEU A 493 -1.83 -30.33 27.41
N PRO A 494 -0.53 -30.04 27.22
CA PRO A 494 0.26 -29.32 28.21
C PRO A 494 -0.18 -27.86 28.33
N TYR A 495 -0.32 -27.15 27.22
CA TYR A 495 -0.56 -25.71 27.15
C TYR A 495 -1.56 -25.31 26.05
N PHE A 496 -2.01 -24.06 26.08
CA PHE A 496 -2.80 -23.42 25.03
C PHE A 496 -1.88 -22.71 24.02
N PRO A 497 -1.90 -23.04 22.72
CA PRO A 497 -0.94 -22.51 21.76
C PRO A 497 -1.32 -21.13 21.26
N SER A 498 -0.32 -20.28 21.02
CA SER A 498 -0.53 -18.94 20.47
C SER A 498 -1.02 -18.95 19.03
N SER A 499 -0.81 -20.04 18.29
CA SER A 499 -1.36 -20.22 16.94
C SER A 499 -2.89 -20.26 16.94
N VAL A 500 -3.51 -20.87 17.96
CA VAL A 500 -4.97 -20.84 18.16
C VAL A 500 -5.42 -19.46 18.62
N ALA A 501 -4.68 -18.81 19.53
CA ALA A 501 -4.95 -17.42 19.93
C ALA A 501 -4.95 -16.46 18.72
N ARG A 502 -3.96 -16.60 17.82
CA ARG A 502 -3.85 -15.79 16.60
C ARG A 502 -4.98 -16.07 15.62
N ALA A 503 -5.43 -17.33 15.52
CA ALA A 503 -6.57 -17.69 14.70
C ALA A 503 -7.87 -17.06 15.21
N LEU A 504 -8.04 -16.95 16.54
CA LEU A 504 -9.22 -16.34 17.18
C LEU A 504 -9.17 -14.80 17.20
N LYS A 505 -7.97 -14.20 17.31
CA LYS A 505 -7.80 -12.77 17.61
C LYS A 505 -8.49 -11.90 16.56
N GLY A 506 -9.36 -11.01 17.04
CA GLY A 506 -10.11 -10.06 16.21
C GLY A 506 -11.41 -10.62 15.63
N TYR A 507 -11.77 -11.86 15.95
CA TYR A 507 -13.02 -12.49 15.55
C TYR A 507 -13.91 -12.77 16.77
N ASP A 508 -15.21 -12.53 16.62
CA ASP A 508 -16.23 -12.81 17.65
C ASP A 508 -16.51 -14.32 17.67
N ILE A 509 -15.58 -15.11 18.20
CA ILE A 509 -15.64 -16.57 18.33
C ILE A 509 -15.13 -16.92 19.73
N THR A 510 -15.90 -17.74 20.46
CA THR A 510 -15.51 -18.20 21.80
C THR A 510 -15.01 -19.64 21.75
N LEU A 511 -13.85 -19.90 22.33
CA LEU A 511 -13.31 -21.25 22.50
C LEU A 511 -13.43 -21.68 23.97
N GLU A 512 -14.21 -22.73 24.23
CA GLU A 512 -14.32 -23.38 25.53
C GLU A 512 -13.42 -24.62 25.60
N VAL A 513 -12.41 -24.57 26.45
CA VAL A 513 -11.44 -25.64 26.62
C VAL A 513 -11.64 -26.37 27.95
N ARG A 514 -12.03 -27.64 27.90
CA ARG A 514 -12.20 -28.50 29.08
C ARG A 514 -10.92 -29.29 29.37
N LYS A 515 -10.28 -29.06 30.52
CA LYS A 515 -9.09 -29.79 30.98
C LYS A 515 -9.20 -30.16 32.46
N ASN A 516 -8.99 -31.44 32.80
CA ASN A 516 -8.99 -31.95 34.18
C ASN A 516 -10.22 -31.54 35.03
N GLY A 517 -11.40 -31.41 34.40
CA GLY A 517 -12.64 -31.02 35.07
C GLY A 517 -12.89 -29.51 35.21
N VAL A 518 -11.96 -28.68 34.73
CA VAL A 518 -12.07 -27.20 34.67
C VAL A 518 -12.34 -26.78 33.22
N THR A 519 -13.18 -25.75 33.04
CA THR A 519 -13.46 -25.16 31.72
C THR A 519 -12.85 -23.77 31.65
N TYR A 520 -11.97 -23.56 30.68
CA TYR A 520 -11.35 -22.28 30.36
C TYR A 520 -12.04 -21.68 29.14
N LYS A 521 -12.26 -20.36 29.12
CA LYS A 521 -12.89 -19.67 27.98
C LYS A 521 -11.95 -18.62 27.42
N VAL A 522 -11.82 -18.59 26.08
CA VAL A 522 -11.04 -17.58 25.36
C VAL A 522 -11.94 -16.95 24.31
N ASN A 523 -12.21 -15.65 24.43
CA ASN A 523 -12.97 -14.89 23.45
C ASN A 523 -11.99 -14.16 22.52
N GLY A 524 -12.10 -14.38 21.21
CA GLY A 524 -11.22 -13.78 20.19
C GLY A 524 -11.18 -12.25 20.17
N LEU A 525 -12.25 -11.57 20.61
CA LEU A 525 -12.30 -10.11 20.71
C LEU A 525 -11.55 -9.54 21.92
N GLU A 526 -11.37 -10.34 22.96
CA GLU A 526 -10.76 -9.92 24.22
C GLU A 526 -9.27 -10.28 24.27
N ILE A 527 -8.72 -10.86 23.20
CA ILE A 527 -7.31 -11.26 23.13
C ILE A 527 -6.41 -10.03 23.01
N GLY A 528 -5.58 -9.81 24.04
CA GLY A 528 -4.53 -8.80 24.11
C GLY A 528 -3.31 -9.11 23.23
N SER A 529 -2.13 -8.61 23.60
CA SER A 529 -0.88 -8.88 22.87
C SER A 529 -0.50 -10.37 22.95
N ILE A 530 -0.17 -10.98 21.81
CA ILE A 530 0.18 -12.40 21.75
C ILE A 530 1.70 -12.53 21.67
N ASP A 531 2.34 -12.41 22.82
CA ASP A 531 3.80 -12.30 22.93
C ASP A 531 4.48 -13.61 23.35
N LYS A 532 3.68 -14.63 23.68
CA LYS A 532 4.15 -15.99 24.01
C LYS A 532 3.82 -16.98 22.89
N ILE A 533 4.57 -18.07 22.83
CA ILE A 533 4.33 -19.19 21.90
C ILE A 533 3.23 -20.12 22.43
N TRP A 534 3.06 -20.18 23.74
CA TRP A 534 1.99 -20.89 24.43
C TRP A 534 1.67 -20.23 25.76
N TYR A 535 0.49 -20.52 26.29
CA TYR A 535 -0.06 -19.99 27.53
C TYR A 535 -0.45 -21.15 28.44
N GLU A 536 -0.17 -21.02 29.73
CA GLU A 536 -0.66 -21.95 30.73
C GLU A 536 -2.17 -21.80 30.87
N PHE A 537 -2.90 -22.92 30.92
CA PHE A 537 -4.37 -22.88 30.95
C PHE A 537 -4.92 -22.08 32.14
N GLU A 538 -4.25 -22.18 33.29
CA GLU A 538 -4.64 -21.51 34.54
C GLU A 538 -4.38 -19.99 34.50
N GLU A 539 -3.59 -19.50 33.55
CA GLU A 539 -3.18 -18.10 33.42
C GLU A 539 -3.73 -17.43 32.14
N LEU A 540 -4.58 -18.12 31.37
CA LEU A 540 -5.12 -17.62 30.10
C LEU A 540 -5.79 -16.25 30.23
N GLU A 541 -6.57 -16.04 31.29
CA GLU A 541 -7.27 -14.77 31.48
C GLU A 541 -6.28 -13.63 31.77
N THR A 542 -5.29 -13.87 32.63
CA THR A 542 -4.33 -12.85 33.07
C THR A 542 -3.23 -12.55 32.08
N GLU A 543 -2.93 -13.46 31.15
CA GLU A 543 -1.82 -13.31 30.22
C GLU A 543 -2.26 -13.10 28.77
N LEU A 544 -3.42 -13.62 28.39
CA LEU A 544 -3.92 -13.55 27.01
C LEU A 544 -5.12 -12.62 26.88
N LEU A 545 -5.97 -12.48 27.90
CA LEU A 545 -7.21 -11.69 27.84
C LEU A 545 -7.14 -10.32 28.55
N THR A 546 -6.00 -9.98 29.14
CA THR A 546 -5.78 -8.62 29.67
C THR A 546 -5.30 -7.69 28.56
N GLU A 547 -6.05 -6.63 28.27
CA GLU A 547 -5.45 -5.44 27.65
C GLU A 547 -4.35 -4.92 28.56
N THR A 548 -3.10 -4.92 28.10
CA THR A 548 -2.04 -4.15 28.76
C THR A 548 -2.44 -2.67 28.68
N PRO A 549 -2.71 -1.96 29.79
CA PRO A 549 -3.07 -0.56 29.71
C PRO A 549 -1.82 0.25 29.37
N GLY A 550 -1.78 0.80 28.16
CA GLY A 550 -0.86 1.87 27.78
C GLY A 550 -1.51 3.22 28.07
N ASP A 551 -0.93 3.94 29.01
CA ASP A 551 -1.34 5.23 29.58
C ASP A 551 -1.97 6.25 28.61
N GLU A 552 -3.26 6.55 28.80
CA GLU A 552 -3.84 7.87 28.58
C GLU A 552 -4.45 8.36 29.89
N GLU A 553 -3.74 9.23 30.61
CA GLU A 553 -4.34 10.07 31.63
C GLU A 553 -5.04 11.27 30.94
N ASP A 554 -6.12 11.02 30.19
CA ASP A 554 -7.03 12.10 29.76
C ASP A 554 -8.03 12.38 30.89
N SER A 555 -7.61 13.30 31.75
CA SER A 555 -8.46 13.95 32.75
C SER A 555 -9.46 14.91 32.11
N SER A 556 -10.47 14.40 31.39
CA SER A 556 -11.57 15.26 30.94
C SER A 556 -12.92 14.57 30.66
N LYS A 557 -13.68 14.19 31.72
CA LYS A 557 -15.16 14.40 31.76
C LYS A 557 -15.79 14.12 33.14
N PRO A 558 -16.93 14.75 33.45
CA PRO A 558 -17.39 15.00 34.82
C PRO A 558 -18.10 13.80 35.42
N ALA A 559 -18.00 13.71 36.74
CA ALA A 559 -18.74 12.78 37.57
C ALA A 559 -20.25 12.91 37.34
N ASP A 560 -20.89 11.79 36.97
CA ASP A 560 -22.33 11.63 37.14
C ASP A 560 -22.56 10.66 38.29
N GLU A 561 -23.08 11.21 39.38
CA GLU A 561 -23.48 10.49 40.58
C GLU A 561 -24.75 9.65 40.29
N ASN A 562 -24.97 8.64 41.13
CA ASN A 562 -26.12 7.73 41.19
C ASN A 562 -26.16 6.56 40.21
N LYS A 563 -25.74 5.39 40.71
CA LYS A 563 -26.72 4.36 41.10
C LYS A 563 -26.10 3.32 42.03
N THR A 564 -26.71 3.23 43.21
CA THR A 564 -26.56 2.16 44.20
C THR A 564 -27.05 0.83 43.66
N ASN A 565 -26.38 -0.26 44.03
CA ASN A 565 -27.05 -1.53 44.34
C ASN A 565 -26.23 -2.37 45.35
N PRO A 566 -26.88 -3.24 46.14
CA PRO A 566 -26.45 -3.59 47.48
C PRO A 566 -25.71 -4.94 47.58
N SER A 567 -24.86 -5.00 48.62
CA SER A 567 -24.65 -6.13 49.54
C SER A 567 -25.20 -7.51 49.13
N THR A 568 -24.29 -8.47 48.96
CA THR A 568 -24.15 -9.75 49.71
C THR A 568 -22.82 -10.37 49.22
N GLY A 569 -21.86 -10.83 50.01
CA GLY A 569 -21.94 -11.36 51.36
C GLY A 569 -21.52 -12.83 51.37
N ARG A 570 -20.23 -13.13 51.15
CA ARG A 570 -19.45 -14.13 51.88
C ARG A 570 -17.99 -14.12 51.44
#